data_AF-R5L502-F1
#
_entry.id   AF-R5L502-F1
#
_cell.length_a   1.000
_cell.length_b   1.000
_cell.length_c   1.000
_cell.angle_alpha   90.00
_cell.angle_beta   90.00
_cell.angle_gamma   90.00
#
_symmetry.space_group_name_H-M   'P 1'
#
loop_
_entity.id
_entity.type
_entity.pdbx_description
1 polymer ?
#
loop_
_entity_poly.entity_id
_entity_poly.type
_entity_poly.pdbx_seq_one_letter_code
_entity_poly.pdbx_strand_id
1 'polypeptide(L)'
;MRKFTALMIVSAIVMCTGCRANTSEGAGGLINTSASAADTSTAPAETEKTPTAEPEKTSTAEENSTLSGSGTSEKTPDGHFDIGTHSAIWRGADSYYVFYPDGTGGCTMSFENGTGVAFEYETNPDGSTTFHMGAADNSINSEAVNNPDGTMSIEWSDGRTELFTPVNANAEDFTFYTNQELQYIALAYYGAQTGYYPQHSGVQSNDDGTASIQLYDIMEDHNSTSAWYTIDRVTLTGTDDISGDTVDMTAYADAAQQAYQ
;
A
#
# COMPACT_ATOMS: atom_id res chain seq x y z
N MET A 1 24.43 48.53 -14.90
CA MET A 1 23.65 47.61 -15.75
C MET A 1 24.03 46.19 -15.40
N ARG A 2 23.29 45.54 -14.48
CA ARG A 2 23.45 44.11 -14.17
C ARG A 2 22.43 43.36 -15.02
N LYS A 3 22.93 42.44 -15.86
CA LYS A 3 22.11 41.62 -16.75
C LYS A 3 21.46 40.52 -15.92
N PHE A 4 20.13 40.49 -15.88
CA PHE A 4 19.37 39.37 -15.37
C PHE A 4 19.30 38.33 -16.48
N THR A 5 20.07 37.26 -16.34
CA THR A 5 19.89 36.06 -17.17
C THR A 5 18.80 35.24 -16.50
N ALA A 6 17.63 35.19 -17.13
CA ALA A 6 16.53 34.33 -16.70
C ALA A 6 16.96 32.86 -16.88
N LEU A 7 17.14 32.15 -15.77
CA LEU A 7 17.32 30.71 -15.75
C LEU A 7 15.91 30.09 -15.73
N MET A 8 15.48 29.52 -16.85
CA MET A 8 14.28 28.69 -16.88
C MET A 8 14.57 27.41 -16.09
N ILE A 9 13.97 27.31 -14.90
CA ILE A 9 14.00 26.09 -14.08
C ILE A 9 12.91 25.18 -14.61
N VAL A 10 13.31 24.09 -15.26
CA VAL A 10 12.45 22.97 -15.59
C VAL A 10 12.37 22.11 -14.33
N SER A 11 11.36 22.33 -13.49
CA SER A 11 11.04 21.42 -12.38
C SER A 11 10.61 20.08 -12.97
N ALA A 12 11.43 19.05 -12.79
CA ALA A 12 11.07 17.68 -13.15
C ALA A 12 10.09 17.15 -12.09
N ILE A 13 8.79 17.37 -12.30
CA ILE A 13 7.76 16.56 -11.64
C ILE A 13 7.93 15.16 -12.23
N VAL A 14 8.52 14.25 -11.48
CA VAL A 14 8.53 12.83 -11.85
C VAL A 14 7.14 12.30 -11.52
N MET A 15 6.28 12.23 -12.53
CA MET A 15 5.12 11.35 -12.47
C MET A 15 5.69 9.94 -12.51
N CYS A 16 5.85 9.29 -11.36
CA CYS A 16 6.08 7.85 -11.29
C CYS A 16 4.78 7.18 -11.74
N THR A 17 4.52 7.18 -13.05
CA THR A 17 3.44 6.44 -13.66
C THR A 17 3.77 4.98 -13.46
N GLY A 18 3.20 4.37 -12.42
CA GLY A 18 3.10 2.92 -12.29
C GLY A 18 2.24 2.42 -13.46
N CYS A 19 2.88 2.23 -14.63
CA CYS A 19 2.25 1.67 -15.80
C CYS A 19 1.86 0.22 -15.49
N ARG A 20 0.61 0.00 -15.09
CA ARG A 20 -0.06 -1.29 -15.23
C ARG A 20 -0.20 -1.60 -16.73
N ALA A 21 0.78 -2.31 -17.29
CA ALA A 21 0.64 -2.96 -18.58
C ALA A 21 -0.18 -4.25 -18.37
N ASN A 22 -1.49 -4.17 -18.63
CA ASN A 22 -2.32 -5.35 -18.80
C ASN A 22 -1.84 -6.12 -20.05
N THR A 23 -1.04 -7.16 -19.87
CA THR A 23 -0.93 -8.23 -20.87
C THR A 23 -2.15 -9.13 -20.75
N SER A 24 -3.22 -8.79 -21.46
CA SER A 24 -4.13 -9.80 -21.99
C SER A 24 -3.87 -9.95 -23.49
N GLU A 25 -2.94 -10.83 -23.83
CA GLU A 25 -2.85 -11.34 -25.20
C GLU A 25 -4.08 -12.21 -25.47
N GLY A 26 -5.03 -11.63 -26.19
CA GLY A 26 -6.09 -12.38 -26.84
C GLY A 26 -5.54 -13.21 -27.99
N ALA A 27 -5.76 -14.51 -27.94
CA ALA A 27 -5.83 -15.35 -29.13
C ALA A 27 -7.29 -15.78 -29.31
N GLY A 28 -7.93 -15.21 -30.32
CA GLY A 28 -9.30 -15.53 -30.70
C GLY A 28 -9.46 -16.93 -31.30
N GLY A 29 -10.65 -17.49 -31.11
CA GLY A 29 -11.11 -18.71 -31.77
C GLY A 29 -12.60 -18.91 -31.54
N LEU A 30 -13.38 -18.72 -32.61
CA LEU A 30 -14.82 -18.56 -32.71
C LEU A 30 -15.68 -19.83 -32.47
N ILE A 31 -16.99 -19.57 -32.24
CA ILE A 31 -18.23 -20.39 -32.41
C ILE A 31 -18.40 -21.64 -31.52
N ASN A 32 -19.56 -21.91 -30.89
CA ASN A 32 -20.90 -21.91 -31.49
C ASN A 32 -22.04 -21.86 -30.43
N THR A 33 -23.20 -21.38 -30.87
CA THR A 33 -24.48 -21.19 -30.18
C THR A 33 -25.21 -22.51 -29.85
N SER A 34 -25.90 -22.59 -28.70
CA SER A 34 -27.37 -22.82 -28.56
C SER A 34 -27.83 -23.68 -27.36
N ALA A 35 -28.90 -23.16 -26.72
CA ALA A 35 -30.08 -23.84 -26.16
C ALA A 35 -30.02 -24.65 -24.83
N SER A 36 -30.57 -24.02 -23.78
CA SER A 36 -31.80 -24.41 -23.05
C SER A 36 -32.16 -25.90 -22.88
N ALA A 37 -32.27 -26.36 -21.62
CA ALA A 37 -33.53 -26.79 -21.00
C ALA A 37 -33.31 -27.18 -19.52
N ALA A 38 -34.28 -26.83 -18.67
CA ALA A 38 -34.45 -27.35 -17.31
C ALA A 38 -35.00 -28.79 -17.36
N ASP A 39 -34.66 -29.63 -16.37
CA ASP A 39 -35.67 -30.32 -15.56
C ASP A 39 -35.07 -31.05 -14.34
N THR A 40 -35.98 -31.53 -13.50
CA THR A 40 -35.95 -31.61 -12.04
C THR A 40 -35.71 -33.05 -11.52
N SER A 41 -35.22 -33.14 -10.28
CA SER A 41 -35.65 -34.08 -9.22
C SER A 41 -35.06 -35.51 -9.10
N THR A 42 -34.71 -35.82 -7.85
CA THR A 42 -35.01 -37.05 -7.05
C THR A 42 -33.82 -37.93 -6.65
N ALA A 43 -33.49 -37.91 -5.35
CA ALA A 43 -32.81 -38.99 -4.62
C ALA A 43 -33.84 -40.07 -4.17
N PRO A 44 -33.46 -41.31 -3.80
CA PRO A 44 -33.06 -41.57 -2.40
C PRO A 44 -32.09 -42.76 -2.11
N ALA A 45 -31.35 -42.60 -0.99
CA ALA A 45 -31.02 -43.51 0.13
C ALA A 45 -30.41 -44.95 0.00
N GLU A 46 -29.37 -45.18 0.85
CA GLU A 46 -29.10 -46.33 1.76
C GLU A 46 -28.57 -47.68 1.19
N THR A 47 -27.61 -48.50 1.73
CA THR A 47 -26.84 -48.66 3.00
C THR A 47 -25.69 -49.71 2.83
N GLU A 48 -24.62 -49.65 3.68
CA GLU A 48 -23.61 -50.69 4.10
C GLU A 48 -22.71 -51.39 3.04
N LYS A 49 -21.44 -51.77 3.23
CA LYS A 49 -20.69 -52.29 4.41
C LYS A 49 -19.17 -52.33 4.11
N THR A 50 -18.32 -52.15 5.12
CA THR A 50 -16.83 -52.32 5.10
C THR A 50 -16.41 -53.80 4.95
N PRO A 51 -15.19 -54.10 4.46
CA PRO A 51 -14.14 -54.51 5.42
C PRO A 51 -12.70 -54.03 5.10
N THR A 52 -11.93 -54.01 6.19
CA THR A 52 -10.50 -53.76 6.45
C THR A 52 -9.47 -54.30 5.44
N ALA A 53 -8.45 -53.48 5.13
CA ALA A 53 -7.05 -53.90 5.00
C ALA A 53 -6.09 -52.69 5.11
N GLU A 54 -5.19 -52.74 6.09
CA GLU A 54 -3.92 -51.97 6.18
C GLU A 54 -2.91 -52.58 5.18
N PRO A 55 -1.99 -51.81 4.57
CA PRO A 55 -0.67 -51.68 5.19
C PRO A 55 0.04 -50.31 5.01
N GLU A 56 0.85 -50.01 6.03
CA GLU A 56 2.21 -49.43 5.97
C GLU A 56 2.50 -48.13 5.18
N LYS A 57 2.50 -47.03 5.93
CA LYS A 57 3.67 -46.17 6.19
C LYS A 57 4.60 -45.82 5.01
N THR A 58 4.43 -44.62 4.46
CA THR A 58 5.55 -43.71 4.11
C THR A 58 5.01 -42.28 4.15
N SER A 59 5.28 -41.56 5.25
CA SER A 59 5.02 -40.11 5.35
C SER A 59 6.26 -39.38 4.88
N THR A 60 6.17 -38.73 3.72
CA THR A 60 7.16 -37.78 3.23
C THR A 60 6.76 -36.41 3.76
N ALA A 61 7.71 -35.76 4.42
CA ALA A 61 7.55 -34.49 5.10
C ALA A 61 6.99 -33.37 4.20
N GLU A 62 6.17 -32.53 4.83
CA GLU A 62 5.69 -31.24 4.34
C GLU A 62 6.88 -30.36 3.91
N GLU A 63 6.92 -29.95 2.65
CA GLU A 63 7.69 -28.77 2.23
C GLU A 63 6.94 -27.53 2.70
N ASN A 64 7.20 -27.12 3.94
CA ASN A 64 7.02 -25.74 4.35
C ASN A 64 8.15 -24.93 3.70
N SER A 65 7.88 -24.34 2.53
CA SER A 65 8.78 -23.38 1.90
C SER A 65 8.73 -22.06 2.68
N THR A 66 9.40 -22.04 3.83
CA THR A 66 9.89 -20.81 4.46
C THR A 66 11.01 -20.27 3.58
N LEU A 67 10.70 -19.27 2.75
CA LEU A 67 11.73 -18.48 2.08
C LEU A 67 12.42 -17.62 3.14
N SER A 68 13.44 -18.20 3.76
CA SER A 68 14.38 -17.53 4.66
C SER A 68 15.19 -16.52 3.85
N GLY A 69 14.71 -15.28 3.79
CA GLY A 69 15.54 -14.11 3.51
C GLY A 69 16.43 -13.85 4.72
N SER A 70 17.61 -14.46 4.73
CA SER A 70 18.65 -14.26 5.74
C SER A 70 19.28 -12.86 5.57
N GLY A 71 18.62 -11.84 6.11
CA GLY A 71 19.27 -10.59 6.49
C GLY A 71 19.75 -10.72 7.92
N THR A 72 21.03 -11.02 8.11
CA THR A 72 21.67 -10.91 9.42
C THR A 72 21.60 -9.45 9.83
N SER A 73 20.67 -9.09 10.71
CA SER A 73 20.72 -7.81 11.42
C SER A 73 21.89 -7.88 12.40
N GLU A 74 23.07 -7.59 11.89
CA GLU A 74 24.19 -7.18 12.72
C GLU A 74 23.72 -5.88 13.38
N LYS A 75 23.37 -5.97 14.66
CA LYS A 75 22.92 -4.85 15.49
C LYS A 75 23.97 -3.74 15.38
N THR A 76 23.69 -2.69 14.59
CA THR A 76 24.52 -1.49 14.54
C THR A 76 24.58 -0.91 15.96
N PRO A 77 25.76 -0.88 16.61
CA PRO A 77 25.93 -0.15 17.84
C PRO A 77 26.01 1.34 17.48
N ASP A 78 25.32 2.16 18.27
CA ASP A 78 25.13 3.61 18.12
C ASP A 78 24.04 4.01 17.13
N GLY A 79 23.15 4.91 17.58
CA GLY A 79 21.97 5.40 16.88
C GLY A 79 22.27 6.25 15.64
N HIS A 80 23.25 5.84 14.84
CA HIS A 80 23.47 6.37 13.51
C HIS A 80 22.41 5.83 12.55
N PHE A 81 21.96 6.72 11.67
CA PHE A 81 21.11 6.39 10.55
C PHE A 81 21.88 5.55 9.53
N ASP A 82 21.49 4.29 9.43
CA ASP A 82 21.95 3.36 8.40
C ASP A 82 20.73 2.59 7.89
N ILE A 83 20.39 2.81 6.63
CA ILE A 83 19.33 2.06 5.94
C ILE A 83 19.87 0.74 5.37
N GLY A 84 21.20 0.55 5.40
CA GLY A 84 21.89 -0.58 4.80
C GLY A 84 21.83 -0.55 3.27
N THR A 85 22.37 -1.59 2.64
CA THR A 85 22.34 -1.81 1.18
C THR A 85 21.06 -2.47 0.68
N HIS A 86 19.91 -2.17 1.30
CA HIS A 86 18.64 -2.81 0.96
C HIS A 86 17.55 -1.76 0.77
N SER A 87 16.68 -1.98 -0.21
CA SER A 87 15.45 -1.23 -0.36
C SER A 87 14.67 -1.21 0.96
N ALA A 88 14.30 -0.03 1.44
CA ALA A 88 13.49 0.12 2.64
C ALA A 88 12.31 1.04 2.35
N ILE A 89 11.15 0.69 2.91
CA ILE A 89 9.95 1.52 2.84
C ILE A 89 9.62 1.93 4.27
N TRP A 90 9.52 3.22 4.46
CA TRP A 90 9.23 3.82 5.75
C TRP A 90 7.93 4.61 5.66
N ARG A 91 7.01 4.37 6.58
CA ARG A 91 5.76 5.11 6.68
C ARG A 91 5.97 6.32 7.58
N GLY A 92 5.85 7.52 7.02
CA GLY A 92 5.71 8.78 7.77
C GLY A 92 4.24 9.09 8.07
N ALA A 93 3.94 10.34 8.45
CA ALA A 93 2.59 10.73 8.85
C ALA A 93 1.59 10.74 7.68
N ASP A 94 2.02 11.23 6.51
CA ASP A 94 1.15 11.46 5.35
C ASP A 94 1.70 10.86 4.04
N SER A 95 2.85 10.17 4.12
CA SER A 95 3.61 9.71 2.95
C SER A 95 4.41 8.45 3.28
N TYR A 96 4.66 7.64 2.26
CA TYR A 96 5.72 6.64 2.30
C TYR A 96 7.04 7.26 1.82
N TYR A 97 8.14 6.79 2.39
CA TYR A 97 9.50 7.11 1.98
C TYR A 97 10.13 5.82 1.49
N VAL A 98 10.39 5.76 0.19
CA VAL A 98 10.93 4.58 -0.48
C VAL A 98 12.40 4.84 -0.77
N PHE A 99 13.28 4.09 -0.13
CA PHE A 99 14.71 4.16 -0.31
C PHE A 99 15.16 3.12 -1.33
N TYR A 100 16.00 3.55 -2.29
CA TYR A 100 16.46 2.70 -3.37
C TYR A 100 17.59 1.77 -2.92
N PRO A 101 17.72 0.57 -3.53
CA PRO A 101 18.77 -0.39 -3.20
C PRO A 101 20.20 0.13 -3.38
N ASP A 102 20.40 1.15 -4.21
CA ASP A 102 21.72 1.74 -4.46
C ASP A 102 22.27 2.57 -3.29
N GLY A 103 21.44 2.85 -2.29
CA GLY A 103 21.81 3.57 -1.07
C GLY A 103 22.13 5.05 -1.28
N THR A 104 21.74 5.63 -2.43
CA THR A 104 22.04 7.03 -2.76
C THR A 104 20.83 7.95 -2.65
N GLY A 105 19.62 7.39 -2.62
CA GLY A 105 18.41 8.17 -2.64
C GLY A 105 17.13 7.36 -2.54
N GLY A 106 16.04 8.02 -2.89
CA GLY A 106 14.70 7.47 -2.80
C GLY A 106 13.66 8.43 -3.34
N CYS A 107 12.40 8.17 -3.03
CA CYS A 107 11.32 9.11 -3.25
C CYS A 107 10.27 9.05 -2.14
N THR A 108 9.58 10.16 -1.92
CA THR A 108 8.33 10.15 -1.14
C THR A 108 7.16 9.69 -2.00
N MET A 109 6.08 9.23 -1.38
CA MET A 109 4.80 8.94 -2.04
C MET A 109 3.66 9.35 -1.11
N SER A 110 2.97 10.44 -1.44
CA SER A 110 1.89 10.99 -0.63
C SER A 110 0.69 10.06 -0.58
N PHE A 111 0.08 9.95 0.59
CA PHE A 111 -1.15 9.18 0.77
C PHE A 111 -2.32 9.77 -0.01
N GLU A 112 -2.31 11.07 -0.27
CA GLU A 112 -3.41 11.77 -0.91
C GLU A 112 -3.61 11.32 -2.37
N ASN A 113 -2.52 11.28 -3.13
CA ASN A 113 -2.56 11.13 -4.58
C ASN A 113 -1.38 10.33 -5.16
N GLY A 114 -0.52 9.76 -4.33
CA GLY A 114 0.64 8.98 -4.76
C GLY A 114 1.78 9.82 -5.33
N THR A 115 1.63 11.14 -5.42
CA THR A 115 2.69 12.02 -5.91
C THR A 115 3.82 12.11 -4.90
N GLY A 116 5.03 12.26 -5.43
CA GLY A 116 6.26 12.11 -4.68
C GLY A 116 7.33 13.10 -5.11
N VAL A 117 8.29 13.31 -4.21
CA VAL A 117 9.51 14.05 -4.50
C VAL A 117 10.67 13.08 -4.38
N ALA A 118 11.48 12.99 -5.43
CA ALA A 118 12.74 12.25 -5.38
C ALA A 118 13.70 12.92 -4.40
N PHE A 119 14.50 12.16 -3.69
CA PHE A 119 15.50 12.70 -2.79
C PHE A 119 16.81 11.93 -2.88
N GLU A 120 17.90 12.63 -2.61
CA GLU A 120 19.21 12.04 -2.33
C GLU A 120 19.53 12.22 -0.85
N TYR A 121 20.41 11.40 -0.28
CA TYR A 121 20.87 11.60 1.08
C TYR A 121 22.34 11.25 1.25
N GLU A 122 23.01 11.93 2.17
CA GLU A 122 24.40 11.66 2.53
C GLU A 122 24.58 11.68 4.05
N THR A 123 25.40 10.75 4.55
CA THR A 123 25.84 10.75 5.95
C THR A 123 27.06 11.65 6.09
N ASN A 124 26.94 12.68 6.91
CA ASN A 124 28.01 13.62 7.20
C ASN A 124 29.09 12.99 8.11
N PRO A 125 30.32 13.55 8.14
CA PRO A 125 31.39 13.05 9.00
C PRO A 125 31.09 13.09 10.51
N ASP A 126 30.14 13.92 10.93
CA ASP A 126 29.66 14.00 12.32
C ASP A 126 28.54 13.00 12.62
N GLY A 127 28.12 12.22 11.61
CA GLY A 127 27.08 11.20 11.70
C GLY A 127 25.65 11.69 11.53
N SER A 128 25.45 13.00 11.26
CA SER A 128 24.16 13.54 10.83
C SER A 128 23.84 13.14 9.38
N THR A 129 22.58 13.30 8.96
CA THR A 129 22.16 13.01 7.58
C THR A 129 21.65 14.27 6.90
N THR A 130 22.15 14.55 5.70
CA THR A 130 21.62 15.62 4.85
C THR A 130 20.76 15.00 3.76
N PHE A 131 19.52 15.44 3.66
CA PHE A 131 18.60 15.07 2.57
C PHE A 131 18.54 16.18 1.53
N HIS A 132 18.60 15.84 0.25
CA HIS A 132 18.40 16.76 -0.87
C HIS A 132 17.06 16.44 -1.54
N MET A 133 16.04 17.28 -1.31
CA MET A 133 14.66 16.99 -1.71
C MET A 133 14.34 17.65 -3.05
N GLY A 134 14.19 16.86 -4.12
CA GLY A 134 13.79 17.28 -5.47
C GLY A 134 14.88 17.99 -6.27
N ALA A 135 15.83 18.64 -5.60
CA ALA A 135 17.02 19.24 -6.20
C ALA A 135 18.15 19.33 -5.16
N ALA A 136 19.40 19.31 -5.65
CA ALA A 136 20.60 19.33 -4.81
C ALA A 136 20.72 20.61 -3.95
N ASP A 137 20.15 21.74 -4.37
CA ASP A 137 20.17 23.01 -3.65
C ASP A 137 19.05 23.13 -2.58
N ASN A 138 18.15 22.15 -2.51
CA ASN A 138 17.14 22.04 -1.48
C ASN A 138 17.57 21.00 -0.43
N SER A 139 18.63 21.34 0.32
CA SER A 139 19.19 20.51 1.38
C SER A 139 18.53 20.77 2.72
N ILE A 140 18.17 19.69 3.41
CA ILE A 140 17.69 19.72 4.78
C ILE A 140 18.65 18.88 5.61
N ASN A 141 19.34 19.52 6.56
CA ASN A 141 20.11 18.80 7.57
C ASN A 141 19.14 18.21 8.59
N SER A 142 19.39 16.97 8.96
CA SER A 142 18.56 16.22 9.88
C SER A 142 19.39 15.33 10.80
N GLU A 143 18.85 15.07 11.98
CA GLU A 143 19.34 14.02 12.86
C GLU A 143 18.42 12.82 12.69
N ALA A 144 18.81 11.92 11.80
CA ALA A 144 18.13 10.66 11.60
C ALA A 144 18.73 9.60 12.54
N VAL A 145 17.87 8.82 13.19
CA VAL A 145 18.24 7.81 14.19
C VAL A 145 17.39 6.57 13.99
N ASN A 146 18.05 5.40 13.94
CA ASN A 146 17.37 4.11 14.06
C ASN A 146 17.07 3.83 15.55
N ASN A 147 15.79 3.69 15.89
CA ASN A 147 15.36 3.46 17.25
C ASN A 147 15.48 1.97 17.64
N PRO A 148 15.64 1.65 18.94
CA PRO A 148 15.78 0.26 19.40
C PRO A 148 14.56 -0.63 19.13
N ASP A 149 13.38 -0.05 18.89
CA ASP A 149 12.13 -0.75 18.58
C ASP A 149 11.96 -1.05 17.09
N GLY A 150 12.94 -0.70 16.26
CA GLY A 150 12.91 -0.90 14.81
C GLY A 150 12.24 0.23 14.03
N THR A 151 11.75 1.28 14.69
CA THR A 151 11.33 2.52 14.03
C THR A 151 12.53 3.40 13.69
N MET A 152 12.31 4.45 12.91
CA MET A 152 13.28 5.50 12.65
C MET A 152 12.69 6.84 13.10
N SER A 153 13.51 7.71 13.67
CA SER A 153 13.15 9.10 13.95
C SER A 153 14.01 10.03 13.11
N ILE A 154 13.42 11.09 12.55
CA ILE A 154 14.16 12.19 11.92
C ILE A 154 13.76 13.48 12.63
N GLU A 155 14.74 14.15 13.26
CA GLU A 155 14.57 15.53 13.70
C GLU A 155 14.95 16.47 12.55
N TRP A 156 13.95 17.21 12.08
CA TRP A 156 14.07 18.19 11.00
C TRP A 156 14.65 19.51 11.54
N SER A 157 15.28 20.28 10.65
CA SER A 157 15.89 21.59 11.01
C SER A 157 14.94 22.63 11.63
N ASP A 158 13.62 22.45 11.49
CA ASP A 158 12.59 23.29 12.10
C ASP A 158 12.20 22.84 13.53
N GLY A 159 12.85 21.80 14.05
CA GLY A 159 12.60 21.21 15.37
C GLY A 159 11.45 20.20 15.39
N ARG A 160 10.85 19.87 14.24
CA ARG A 160 9.86 18.80 14.15
C ARG A 160 10.55 17.44 14.15
N THR A 161 10.16 16.56 15.06
CA THR A 161 10.53 15.14 15.01
C THR A 161 9.43 14.36 14.31
N GLU A 162 9.80 13.59 13.29
CA GLU A 162 8.91 12.65 12.61
C GLU A 162 9.33 11.21 12.92
N LEU A 163 8.36 10.36 13.21
CA LEU A 163 8.55 8.94 13.47
C LEU A 163 8.15 8.14 12.23
N PHE A 164 9.01 7.21 11.87
CA PHE A 164 8.90 6.38 10.69
C PHE A 164 8.78 4.91 11.10
N THR A 165 7.72 4.27 10.60
CA THR A 165 7.48 2.84 10.86
C THR A 165 7.93 2.03 9.64
N PRO A 166 8.69 0.93 9.82
CA PRO A 166 9.11 0.11 8.69
C PRO A 166 7.89 -0.57 8.07
N VAL A 167 7.82 -0.59 6.75
CA VAL A 167 6.85 -1.36 5.97
C VAL A 167 7.57 -2.57 5.42
N ASN A 168 7.10 -3.76 5.79
CA ASN A 168 7.70 -5.02 5.35
C ASN A 168 7.27 -5.36 3.92
N ALA A 169 7.84 -4.66 2.94
CA ALA A 169 7.63 -4.87 1.52
C ALA A 169 8.92 -4.60 0.73
N ASN A 170 9.02 -5.17 -0.47
CA ASN A 170 10.12 -4.86 -1.38
C ASN A 170 9.83 -3.51 -2.08
N ALA A 171 10.81 -2.60 -2.14
CA ALA A 171 10.59 -1.29 -2.76
C ALA A 171 10.28 -1.36 -4.26
N GLU A 172 10.85 -2.35 -4.97
CA GLU A 172 10.68 -2.48 -6.42
C GLU A 172 9.22 -2.76 -6.82
N ASP A 173 8.47 -3.45 -5.95
CA ASP A 173 7.08 -3.85 -6.19
C ASP A 173 6.10 -3.16 -5.23
N PHE A 174 6.55 -2.14 -4.49
CA PHE A 174 5.70 -1.51 -3.48
C PHE A 174 4.57 -0.73 -4.13
N THR A 175 3.35 -1.07 -3.71
CA THR A 175 2.14 -0.37 -4.11
C THR A 175 1.26 -0.17 -2.89
N PHE A 176 0.47 0.90 -2.92
CA PHE A 176 -0.52 1.22 -1.91
C PHE A 176 -1.68 1.96 -2.58
N TYR A 177 -2.78 2.09 -1.86
CA TYR A 177 -3.96 2.82 -2.32
C TYR A 177 -4.02 4.21 -1.70
N THR A 178 -4.06 5.21 -2.56
CA THR A 178 -4.21 6.63 -2.21
C THR A 178 -5.60 6.91 -1.62
N ASN A 179 -5.75 8.07 -0.98
CA ASN A 179 -7.03 8.50 -0.40
C ASN A 179 -8.13 8.55 -1.47
N GLN A 180 -7.80 9.00 -2.68
CA GLN A 180 -8.76 9.02 -3.79
C GLN A 180 -9.15 7.59 -4.23
N GLU A 181 -8.18 6.68 -4.37
CA GLU A 181 -8.47 5.29 -4.75
C GLU A 181 -9.30 4.56 -3.71
N LEU A 182 -9.00 4.76 -2.42
CA LEU A 182 -9.75 4.17 -1.31
C LEU A 182 -11.21 4.61 -1.30
N GLN A 183 -11.51 5.86 -1.67
CA GLN A 183 -12.89 6.34 -1.80
C GLN A 183 -13.67 5.56 -2.88
N TYR A 184 -13.08 5.38 -4.07
CA TYR A 184 -13.74 4.63 -5.16
C TYR A 184 -13.89 3.15 -4.82
N ILE A 185 -12.88 2.55 -4.21
CA ILE A 185 -12.92 1.15 -3.77
C ILE A 185 -14.02 0.94 -2.73
N ALA A 186 -14.09 1.79 -1.70
CA ALA A 186 -15.09 1.68 -0.65
C ALA A 186 -16.52 1.89 -1.17
N LEU A 187 -16.73 2.85 -2.08
CA LEU A 187 -18.02 3.06 -2.74
C LEU A 187 -18.44 1.85 -3.57
N ALA A 188 -17.52 1.25 -4.34
CA ALA A 188 -17.79 0.06 -5.13
C ALA A 188 -18.11 -1.15 -4.24
N TYR A 189 -17.34 -1.36 -3.18
CA TYR A 189 -17.58 -2.40 -2.18
C TYR A 189 -18.97 -2.25 -1.56
N TYR A 190 -19.29 -1.08 -1.01
CA TYR A 190 -20.56 -0.82 -0.34
C TYR A 190 -21.76 -0.95 -1.29
N GLY A 191 -21.64 -0.43 -2.51
CA GLY A 191 -22.67 -0.55 -3.54
C GLY A 191 -22.91 -1.98 -3.98
N ALA A 192 -21.88 -2.83 -4.02
CA ALA A 192 -22.05 -4.25 -4.29
C ALA A 192 -22.75 -5.00 -3.16
N GLN A 193 -22.52 -4.61 -1.90
CA GLN A 193 -23.19 -5.24 -0.75
C GLN A 193 -24.65 -4.80 -0.60
N THR A 194 -24.96 -3.52 -0.85
CA THR A 194 -26.24 -2.92 -0.47
C THR A 194 -27.13 -2.55 -1.66
N GLY A 195 -26.55 -2.41 -2.86
CA GLY A 195 -27.20 -1.82 -4.02
C GLY A 195 -27.34 -0.29 -3.95
N TYR A 196 -26.77 0.36 -2.94
CA TYR A 196 -26.82 1.81 -2.73
C TYR A 196 -25.44 2.44 -2.85
N TYR A 197 -25.36 3.64 -3.46
CA TYR A 197 -24.12 4.40 -3.64
C TYR A 197 -24.29 5.79 -2.99
N PRO A 198 -23.70 6.00 -1.80
CA PRO A 198 -23.68 7.31 -1.14
C PRO A 198 -23.04 8.38 -2.03
N GLN A 199 -23.51 9.62 -1.93
CA GLN A 199 -23.05 10.72 -2.79
C GLN A 199 -21.68 11.25 -2.39
N HIS A 200 -21.28 11.07 -1.14
CA HIS A 200 -20.04 11.60 -0.61
C HIS A 200 -19.23 10.51 0.09
N SER A 201 -17.92 10.70 0.05
CA SER A 201 -16.95 9.94 0.80
C SER A 201 -15.86 10.86 1.33
N GLY A 202 -15.16 10.39 2.36
CA GLY A 202 -14.03 11.08 2.95
C GLY A 202 -13.05 10.08 3.54
N VAL A 203 -11.76 10.40 3.44
CA VAL A 203 -10.69 9.55 3.96
C VAL A 203 -9.83 10.35 4.92
N GLN A 204 -9.51 9.73 6.05
CA GLN A 204 -8.54 10.21 7.01
C GLN A 204 -7.47 9.12 7.19
N SER A 205 -6.20 9.48 6.97
CA SER A 205 -5.09 8.57 7.24
C SER A 205 -4.85 8.46 8.75
N ASN A 206 -4.54 7.26 9.23
CA ASN A 206 -4.24 6.98 10.62
C ASN A 206 -2.73 6.75 10.80
N ASP A 207 -2.23 7.06 11.99
CA ASP A 207 -0.80 6.95 12.33
C ASP A 207 -0.29 5.50 12.30
N ASP A 208 -1.18 4.51 12.33
CA ASP A 208 -0.88 3.07 12.33
C ASP A 208 -0.78 2.45 10.93
N GLY A 209 -0.98 3.24 9.87
CA GLY A 209 -0.91 2.80 8.47
C GLY A 209 -2.24 2.38 7.86
N THR A 210 -3.31 2.41 8.66
CA THR A 210 -4.68 2.29 8.15
C THR A 210 -5.21 3.64 7.68
N ALA A 211 -6.38 3.62 7.05
CA ALA A 211 -7.17 4.80 6.75
C ALA A 211 -8.61 4.58 7.20
N SER A 212 -9.19 5.60 7.83
CA SER A 212 -10.61 5.66 8.11
C SER A 212 -11.37 6.25 6.93
N ILE A 213 -12.37 5.54 6.43
CA ILE A 213 -13.17 5.89 5.26
C ILE A 213 -14.62 6.06 5.69
N GLN A 214 -15.17 7.27 5.53
CA GLN A 214 -16.58 7.53 5.75
C GLN A 214 -17.30 7.58 4.41
N LEU A 215 -18.41 6.84 4.28
CA LEU A 215 -19.37 6.98 3.18
C LEU A 215 -20.64 7.62 3.73
N TYR A 216 -21.14 8.67 3.09
CA TYR A 216 -22.26 9.44 3.64
C TYR A 216 -23.03 10.21 2.59
N ASP A 217 -24.23 10.63 2.98
CA ASP A 217 -25.04 11.61 2.26
C ASP A 217 -25.19 12.89 3.10
N ILE A 218 -25.29 14.02 2.42
CA ILE A 218 -25.59 15.30 3.06
C ILE A 218 -27.11 15.47 3.06
N MET A 219 -27.70 15.52 4.25
CA MET A 219 -29.08 15.92 4.48
C MET A 219 -29.14 17.43 4.73
N GLU A 220 -30.34 18.01 4.83
CA GLU A 220 -30.51 19.47 4.95
C GLU A 220 -29.70 20.10 6.10
N ASP A 221 -29.58 19.44 7.25
CA ASP A 221 -28.91 19.97 8.45
C ASP A 221 -27.84 19.04 9.06
N HIS A 222 -27.61 17.86 8.49
CA HIS A 222 -26.63 16.89 9.00
C HIS A 222 -26.13 15.91 7.94
N ASN A 223 -25.03 15.24 8.21
CA ASN A 223 -24.55 14.12 7.40
C ASN A 223 -25.19 12.82 7.90
N SER A 224 -25.65 11.98 6.98
CA SER A 224 -26.12 10.62 7.27
C SER A 224 -25.03 9.63 6.84
N THR A 225 -24.34 9.03 7.82
CA THR A 225 -23.30 8.03 7.55
C THR A 225 -23.93 6.71 7.09
N SER A 226 -23.52 6.25 5.92
CA SER A 226 -23.92 4.96 5.35
C SER A 226 -22.99 3.82 5.79
N ALA A 227 -21.69 4.10 5.84
CA ALA A 227 -20.66 3.18 6.32
C ALA A 227 -19.46 3.94 6.88
N TRP A 228 -18.73 3.28 7.78
CA TRP A 228 -17.45 3.75 8.29
C TRP A 228 -16.49 2.57 8.33
N TYR A 229 -15.37 2.66 7.61
CA TYR A 229 -14.37 1.60 7.54
C TYR A 229 -13.04 2.05 8.10
N THR A 230 -12.28 1.13 8.68
CA THR A 230 -10.85 1.30 8.94
C THR A 230 -10.10 0.24 8.15
N ILE A 231 -9.29 0.65 7.17
CA ILE A 231 -8.71 -0.23 6.13
C ILE A 231 -7.19 -0.06 6.06
N ASP A 232 -6.46 -1.17 5.98
CA ASP A 232 -5.04 -1.17 5.64
C ASP A 232 -4.85 -0.77 4.16
N ARG A 233 -4.05 0.28 3.95
CA ARG A 233 -3.87 0.93 2.64
C ARG A 233 -3.03 0.11 1.65
N VAL A 234 -2.39 -0.96 2.10
CA VAL A 234 -1.60 -1.87 1.27
C VAL A 234 -2.43 -3.11 0.94
N THR A 235 -3.17 -3.65 1.91
CA THR A 235 -3.88 -4.94 1.73
C THR A 235 -5.35 -4.80 1.36
N LEU A 236 -5.98 -3.64 1.54
CA LEU A 236 -7.44 -3.43 1.40
C LEU A 236 -8.31 -4.27 2.36
N THR A 237 -7.74 -4.72 3.46
CA THR A 237 -8.46 -5.45 4.51
C THR A 237 -8.60 -4.60 5.76
N GLY A 238 -9.65 -4.81 6.54
CA GLY A 238 -9.83 -4.12 7.81
C GLY A 238 -11.19 -4.38 8.43
N THR A 239 -11.85 -3.33 8.94
CA THR A 239 -13.12 -3.44 9.68
C THR A 239 -14.17 -2.45 9.18
N ASP A 240 -15.43 -2.86 9.26
CA ASP A 240 -16.58 -1.95 9.33
C ASP A 240 -16.76 -1.52 10.78
N ASP A 241 -16.55 -0.24 11.06
CA ASP A 241 -16.56 0.29 12.42
C ASP A 241 -17.98 0.47 12.97
N ILE A 242 -19.02 0.39 12.12
CA ILE A 242 -20.42 0.42 12.54
C ILE A 242 -20.87 -0.96 13.01
N SER A 243 -20.56 -2.02 12.23
CA SER A 243 -20.98 -3.39 12.57
C SER A 243 -19.97 -4.15 13.42
N GLY A 244 -18.68 -3.80 13.33
CA GLY A 244 -17.56 -4.52 13.91
C GLY A 244 -17.08 -5.71 13.05
N ASP A 245 -17.64 -5.89 11.85
CA ASP A 245 -17.29 -7.01 10.98
C ASP A 245 -15.95 -6.77 10.26
N THR A 246 -15.26 -7.87 9.94
CA THR A 246 -14.10 -7.82 9.05
C THR A 246 -14.53 -7.51 7.62
N VAL A 247 -13.75 -6.66 6.96
CA VAL A 247 -13.95 -6.23 5.58
C VAL A 247 -12.73 -6.61 4.74
N ASP A 248 -12.99 -7.09 3.54
CA ASP A 248 -12.00 -7.35 2.49
C ASP A 248 -12.50 -6.70 1.20
N MET A 249 -11.79 -5.66 0.74
CA MET A 249 -12.13 -4.92 -0.47
C MET A 249 -11.23 -5.28 -1.67
N THR A 250 -10.39 -6.31 -1.56
CA THR A 250 -9.41 -6.67 -2.60
C THR A 250 -10.04 -6.91 -3.97
N ALA A 251 -11.21 -7.55 -4.01
CA ALA A 251 -11.97 -7.81 -5.23
C ALA A 251 -12.47 -6.53 -5.95
N TYR A 252 -12.39 -5.38 -5.29
CA TYR A 252 -12.83 -4.08 -5.81
C TYR A 252 -11.66 -3.14 -6.10
N ALA A 253 -10.41 -3.61 -6.00
CA ALA A 253 -9.21 -2.82 -6.26
C ALA A 253 -9.21 -2.14 -7.65
N ASP A 254 -9.82 -2.75 -8.66
CA ASP A 254 -9.92 -2.16 -10.00
C ASP A 254 -10.75 -0.86 -10.05
N ALA A 255 -11.62 -0.62 -9.06
CA ALA A 255 -12.33 0.65 -8.92
C ALA A 255 -11.38 1.84 -8.73
N ALA A 256 -10.16 1.60 -8.23
CA ALA A 256 -9.08 2.59 -8.14
C ALA A 256 -8.78 3.27 -9.48
N GLN A 257 -9.00 2.59 -10.61
CA GLN A 257 -8.76 3.18 -11.94
C GLN A 257 -9.61 4.43 -12.19
N GLN A 258 -10.73 4.60 -11.48
CA GLN A 258 -11.57 5.79 -11.57
C GLN A 258 -10.91 7.04 -10.95
N ALA A 259 -9.88 6.88 -10.11
CA ALA A 259 -9.12 7.99 -9.53
C ALA A 259 -8.25 8.74 -10.55
N TYR A 260 -8.04 8.17 -11.72
CA TYR A 260 -7.13 8.70 -12.75
C TYR A 260 -7.84 9.22 -14.00
N GLN A 261 -9.18 9.33 -13.96
CA GLN A 261 -10.03 9.82 -15.06
C GLN A 261 -10.43 11.27 -14.83
#